data_AF-A0AAW2NW68-F1
#
_entry.id   AF-A0AAW2NW68-F1
#
_cell.length_a   1.000
_cell.length_b   1.000
_cell.length_c   1.000
_cell.angle_alpha   90.00
_cell.angle_beta   90.00
_cell.angle_gamma   90.00
#
_symmetry.space_group_name_H-M   'P 1'
#
loop_
_entity.id
_entity.type
_entity.pdbx_description
1 polymer ?
#
loop_
_entity_poly.entity_id
_entity_poly.type
_entity_poly.pdbx_seq_one_letter_code
_entity_poly.pdbx_strand_id
1 'polypeptide(L)'
;MIGDVVDTLVEEAVAILEVVVKRGGLVAISAAYHGNLIKKLTTVLRDGSDRAKESAAATLVNICRKGGSEMVAELAAITGIERVVWEIMGTGTGRARRKAATLLRILRRWAAGLIGEHFNTQSSSTVNMTSTRIVLPA
;
A
#
# COMPACT_ATOMS: atom_id res chain seq x y z
N MET A 1 -17.08 8.98 22.41
CA MET A 1 -16.97 10.41 22.04
C MET A 1 -15.54 10.82 21.72
N ILE A 2 -14.53 10.73 22.60
CA ILE A 2 -13.16 11.13 22.23
C ILE A 2 -12.45 10.04 21.39
N GLY A 3 -12.60 8.76 21.76
CA GLY A 3 -12.04 7.63 21.02
C GLY A 3 -12.49 7.59 19.56
N ASP A 4 -13.81 7.69 19.33
CA ASP A 4 -14.38 7.71 17.97
C ASP A 4 -13.84 8.89 17.12
N VAL A 5 -13.61 10.05 17.74
CA VAL A 5 -13.00 11.20 17.07
C VAL A 5 -11.54 10.94 16.73
N VAL A 6 -10.77 10.28 17.61
CA VAL A 6 -9.38 9.91 17.32
C VAL A 6 -9.32 8.86 16.21
N ASP A 7 -10.19 7.85 16.23
CA ASP A 7 -10.23 6.80 15.20
C ASP A 7 -10.58 7.39 13.83
N THR A 8 -11.57 8.28 13.76
CA THR A 8 -11.91 9.00 12.52
C THR A 8 -10.76 9.87 11.99
N LEU A 9 -10.04 10.57 12.87
CA LEU A 9 -8.85 11.33 12.46
C LEU A 9 -7.74 10.42 11.90
N VAL A 10 -7.50 9.27 12.53
CA VAL A 10 -6.52 8.29 12.05
C VAL A 10 -6.96 7.70 10.72
N GLU A 11 -8.24 7.37 10.55
CA GLU A 11 -8.81 6.88 9.29
C GLU A 11 -8.56 7.87 8.14
N GLU A 12 -8.91 9.14 8.32
CA GLU A 12 -8.74 10.17 7.30
C GLU A 12 -7.26 10.43 7.00
N ALA A 13 -6.42 10.51 8.02
CA ALA A 13 -4.98 10.72 7.83
C ALA A 13 -4.34 9.59 7.00
N VAL A 14 -4.67 8.33 7.30
CA VAL A 14 -4.12 7.18 6.58
C VAL A 14 -4.72 7.05 5.18
N ALA A 15 -5.98 7.44 4.98
CA ALA A 15 -6.60 7.49 3.65
C ALA A 15 -5.94 8.54 2.76
N ILE A 16 -5.67 9.75 3.27
CA ILE A 16 -4.92 10.80 2.56
C ILE A 16 -3.52 10.30 2.22
N LEU A 17 -2.86 9.66 3.18
CA LEU A 17 -1.54 9.07 2.98
C LEU A 17 -1.53 8.02 1.87
N GLU A 18 -2.54 7.14 1.80
CA GLU A 18 -2.70 6.16 0.71
C GLU A 18 -2.72 6.87 -0.65
N VAL A 19 -3.50 7.95 -0.76
CA VAL A 19 -3.66 8.72 -2.00
C VAL A 19 -2.35 9.40 -2.40
N VAL A 20 -1.64 10.02 -1.46
CA VAL A 20 -0.36 10.70 -1.72
C VAL A 20 0.69 9.70 -2.19
N VAL A 21 0.85 8.57 -1.49
CA VAL A 21 1.77 7.49 -1.91
C VAL A 21 1.39 6.97 -3.29
N LYS A 22 0.09 6.75 -3.56
CA LYS A 22 -0.40 6.28 -4.85
C LYS A 22 -0.13 7.27 -6.00
N ARG A 23 -0.12 8.58 -5.73
CA ARG A 23 0.16 9.62 -6.74
C ARG A 23 1.64 9.98 -6.91
N GLY A 24 2.53 9.37 -6.11
CA GLY A 24 3.99 9.53 -6.29
C GLY A 24 4.70 10.22 -5.12
N GLY A 25 3.99 10.63 -4.07
CA GLY A 25 4.59 11.28 -2.90
C GLY A 25 5.38 10.35 -1.96
N LEU A 26 5.67 9.10 -2.37
CA LEU A 26 6.39 8.15 -1.52
C LEU A 26 7.75 8.69 -1.05
N VAL A 27 8.53 9.26 -1.96
CA VAL A 27 9.88 9.78 -1.65
C VAL A 27 9.78 10.90 -0.60
N ALA A 28 8.89 11.87 -0.81
CA ALA A 28 8.69 12.98 0.12
C ALA A 28 8.25 12.51 1.51
N ILE A 29 7.30 11.56 1.57
CA ILE A 29 6.84 11.00 2.84
C ILE A 29 7.96 10.19 3.50
N SER A 30 8.66 9.34 2.77
CA SER A 30 9.75 8.54 3.34
C SER A 30 10.85 9.41 3.97
N ALA A 31 11.18 10.54 3.34
CA ALA A 31 12.08 11.54 3.89
C ALA A 31 11.52 12.21 5.16
N ALA A 32 10.25 12.64 5.13
CA ALA A 32 9.59 13.27 6.28
C ALA A 32 9.49 12.37 7.51
N TYR A 33 9.39 11.05 7.30
CA TYR A 33 9.25 10.06 8.38
C TYR A 33 10.56 9.39 8.79
N HIS A 34 11.70 9.76 8.20
CA HIS A 34 13.03 9.19 8.52
C HIS A 34 13.04 7.64 8.58
N GLY A 35 12.40 6.98 7.62
CA GLY A 35 12.31 5.50 7.58
C GLY A 35 11.30 4.88 8.57
N ASN A 36 10.61 5.65 9.41
CA ASN A 36 9.63 5.12 10.37
C ASN A 36 8.21 4.97 9.81
N LEU A 37 7.99 5.28 8.53
CA LEU A 37 6.68 5.22 7.89
C LEU A 37 6.07 3.82 7.97
N ILE A 38 6.86 2.79 7.63
CA ILE A 38 6.41 1.40 7.59
C ILE A 38 6.04 0.92 9.00
N LYS A 39 6.83 1.29 10.02
CA LYS A 39 6.53 0.98 11.42
C LYS A 39 5.21 1.58 11.86
N LYS A 40 4.97 2.87 11.58
CA LYS A 40 3.70 3.55 11.91
C LYS A 40 2.50 2.96 11.17
N LEU A 41 2.66 2.58 9.90
CA LEU A 41 1.58 1.90 9.18
C LEU A 41 1.29 0.51 9.74
N THR A 42 2.32 -0.18 10.25
CA THR A 42 2.15 -1.51 10.87
C THR A 42 1.44 -1.43 12.22
N THR A 43 1.65 -0.35 13.00
CA THR A 43 0.87 -0.14 14.23
C THR A 43 -0.61 0.11 13.90
N VAL A 44 -0.91 0.92 12.87
CA VAL A 44 -2.29 1.10 12.41
C VAL A 44 -2.89 -0.22 11.89
N LEU A 45 -2.10 -1.03 11.20
CA LEU A 45 -2.55 -2.33 10.70
C LEU A 45 -2.91 -3.31 11.84
N ARG A 46 -2.29 -3.17 13.03
CA ARG A 46 -2.56 -4.01 14.20
C ARG A 46 -3.77 -3.50 14.99
N ASP A 47 -3.75 -2.22 15.35
CA ASP A 47 -4.62 -1.66 16.38
C ASP A 47 -5.68 -0.69 15.83
N GLY A 48 -5.62 -0.34 14.54
CA GLY A 48 -6.57 0.59 13.93
C GLY A 48 -7.97 0.00 13.72
N SER A 49 -8.93 0.89 13.43
CA SER A 49 -10.26 0.51 12.96
C SER A 49 -10.20 -0.27 11.64
N ASP A 50 -11.29 -0.94 11.26
CA ASP A 50 -11.36 -1.70 10.01
C ASP A 50 -11.05 -0.84 8.77
N ARG A 51 -11.49 0.43 8.77
CA ARG A 51 -11.19 1.41 7.71
C ARG A 51 -9.73 1.84 7.73
N ALA A 52 -9.18 2.14 8.91
CA ALA A 52 -7.78 2.52 9.03
C ALA A 52 -6.85 1.38 8.59
N LYS A 53 -7.17 0.13 8.99
CA LYS A 53 -6.47 -1.09 8.58
C LYS A 53 -6.50 -1.29 7.07
N GLU A 54 -7.65 -1.06 6.44
CA GLU A 54 -7.81 -1.16 4.99
C GLU A 54 -6.89 -0.18 4.24
N SER A 55 -6.92 1.10 4.64
CA SER A 55 -6.09 2.15 4.06
C SER A 55 -4.60 1.93 4.35
N ALA A 56 -4.25 1.45 5.56
CA ALA A 56 -2.89 1.11 5.93
C ALA A 56 -2.34 -0.04 5.10
N ALA A 57 -3.09 -1.13 4.95
CA ALA A 57 -2.72 -2.26 4.11
C ALA A 57 -2.53 -1.83 2.64
N ALA A 58 -3.41 -0.98 2.13
CA ALA A 58 -3.30 -0.47 0.77
C ALA A 58 -2.07 0.44 0.58
N THR A 59 -1.77 1.28 1.57
CA THR A 59 -0.57 2.14 1.59
C THR A 59 0.70 1.29 1.59
N LEU A 60 0.79 0.28 2.46
CA LEU A 60 1.92 -0.65 2.53
C LEU A 60 2.13 -1.38 1.19
N VAL A 61 1.06 -1.81 0.52
CA VAL A 61 1.17 -2.40 -0.83
C VAL A 61 1.79 -1.40 -1.81
N ASN A 62 1.33 -0.15 -1.81
CA ASN A 62 1.86 0.87 -2.71
C ASN A 62 3.33 1.19 -2.41
N ILE A 63 3.71 1.27 -1.13
CA ILE A 63 5.10 1.45 -0.68
C ILE A 63 5.97 0.32 -1.22
N CYS A 64 5.59 -0.93 -0.96
CA CYS A 64 6.35 -2.10 -1.40
C CYS A 64 6.52 -2.18 -2.93
N ARG A 65 5.49 -1.76 -3.69
CA ARG A 65 5.53 -1.81 -5.16
C ARG A 65 6.36 -0.69 -5.77
N LYS A 66 6.41 0.47 -5.12
CA LYS A 66 7.08 1.67 -5.65
C LYS A 66 8.49 1.87 -5.09
N GLY A 67 8.72 1.50 -3.84
CA GLY A 67 10.01 1.66 -3.17
C GLY A 67 10.91 0.42 -3.26
N GLY A 68 10.48 -0.62 -3.98
CA GLY A 68 11.36 -1.75 -4.32
C GLY A 68 11.75 -2.63 -3.13
N SER A 69 12.83 -3.39 -3.32
CA SER A 69 13.28 -4.42 -2.38
C SER A 69 13.62 -3.88 -0.99
N GLU A 70 14.16 -2.67 -0.90
CA GLU A 70 14.51 -2.02 0.37
C GLU A 70 13.29 -1.82 1.27
N MET A 71 12.20 -1.25 0.74
CA MET A 71 10.96 -1.05 1.50
C MET A 71 10.31 -2.38 1.90
N VAL A 72 10.45 -3.42 1.08
CA VAL A 72 9.94 -4.76 1.42
C VAL A 72 10.79 -5.39 2.52
N ALA A 73 12.10 -5.19 2.50
CA ALA A 73 13.02 -5.64 3.54
C ALA A 73 12.71 -4.97 4.89
N GLU A 74 12.45 -3.67 4.90
CA GLU A 74 12.04 -2.94 6.10
C GLU A 74 10.72 -3.48 6.68
N LEU A 75 9.73 -3.77 5.83
CA LEU A 75 8.47 -4.37 6.26
C LEU A 75 8.68 -5.80 6.80
N ALA A 76 9.50 -6.59 6.13
CA ALA A 76 9.82 -7.97 6.54
C ALA A 76 10.61 -8.02 7.87
N ALA A 77 11.41 -7.00 8.16
CA ALA A 77 12.13 -6.86 9.42
C ALA A 77 11.21 -6.59 10.63
N ILE A 78 9.93 -6.26 10.42
CA ILE A 78 8.99 -6.04 11.53
C ILE A 78 8.56 -7.38 12.12
N THR A 79 8.88 -7.56 13.42
CA THR A 79 8.53 -8.77 14.17
C THR A 79 7.03 -9.06 14.12
N GLY A 80 6.69 -10.27 13.66
CA GLY A 80 5.32 -10.75 13.61
C GLY A 80 4.45 -10.14 12.50
N ILE A 81 5.04 -9.46 11.51
CA ILE A 81 4.29 -8.88 10.38
C ILE A 81 3.45 -9.93 9.65
N GLU A 82 3.98 -11.14 9.44
CA GLU A 82 3.24 -12.20 8.76
C GLU A 82 1.99 -12.62 9.52
N ARG A 83 2.07 -12.68 10.85
CA ARG A 83 0.91 -12.97 11.71
C ARG A 83 -0.15 -11.86 11.60
N VAL A 84 0.27 -10.60 11.65
CA VAL A 84 -0.65 -9.44 11.50
C VAL A 84 -1.34 -9.49 10.14
N VAL A 85 -0.59 -9.74 9.06
CA VAL A 85 -1.15 -9.85 7.71
C VAL A 85 -2.14 -11.03 7.62
N TRP A 86 -1.82 -12.17 8.23
CA TRP A 86 -2.71 -13.34 8.25
C TRP A 86 -4.00 -13.09 9.03
N GLU A 87 -3.92 -12.38 10.16
CA GLU A 87 -5.07 -11.98 10.95
C GLU A 87 -6.02 -11.08 10.13
N ILE A 88 -5.48 -10.05 9.46
CA ILE A 88 -6.27 -9.17 8.58
C ILE A 88 -6.93 -9.95 7.44
N MET A 89 -6.30 -11.02 6.93
CA MET A 89 -6.92 -11.90 5.94
C MET A 89 -8.12 -12.69 6.48
N GLY A 90 -8.14 -12.99 7.78
CA GLY A 90 -9.24 -13.70 8.44
C GLY A 90 -10.36 -12.79 8.91
N THR A 91 -10.02 -11.64 9.51
CA THR A 91 -10.97 -10.78 10.24
C THR A 91 -11.30 -9.47 9.54
N GLY A 92 -10.46 -9.00 8.62
CA GLY A 92 -10.61 -7.68 7.99
C GLY A 92 -11.73 -7.60 6.94
N THR A 93 -12.01 -6.39 6.46
CA THR A 93 -12.99 -6.14 5.38
C THR A 93 -12.62 -6.84 4.06
N GLY A 94 -13.58 -6.98 3.14
CA GLY A 94 -13.31 -7.57 1.82
C GLY A 94 -12.16 -6.89 1.06
N ARG A 95 -11.99 -5.56 1.20
CA ARG A 95 -10.86 -4.84 0.59
C ARG A 95 -9.57 -5.02 1.41
N ALA A 96 -9.62 -4.98 2.74
CA ALA A 96 -8.46 -5.24 3.59
C ALA A 96 -7.88 -6.64 3.33
N ARG A 97 -8.71 -7.69 3.26
CA ARG A 97 -8.30 -9.07 2.95
C ARG A 97 -7.55 -9.18 1.63
N ARG A 98 -8.04 -8.54 0.56
CA ARG A 98 -7.38 -8.53 -0.76
C ARG A 98 -6.01 -7.86 -0.71
N LYS A 99 -5.89 -6.76 0.05
CA LYS A 99 -4.61 -6.04 0.22
C LYS A 99 -3.63 -6.83 1.07
N ALA A 100 -4.08 -7.45 2.16
CA ALA A 100 -3.28 -8.32 3.01
C ALA A 100 -2.76 -9.55 2.25
N ALA A 101 -3.61 -10.22 1.47
CA ALA A 101 -3.18 -11.31 0.59
C ALA A 101 -2.14 -10.85 -0.45
N THR A 102 -2.24 -9.60 -0.90
CA THR A 102 -1.22 -9.01 -1.77
C THR A 102 0.08 -8.79 -1.04
N LEU A 103 0.07 -8.16 0.15
CA LEU A 103 1.26 -7.97 0.99
C LEU A 103 1.98 -9.29 1.26
N LEU A 104 1.25 -10.33 1.66
CA LEU A 104 1.84 -11.64 1.93
C LEU A 104 2.55 -12.21 0.69
N ARG A 105 1.97 -12.02 -0.50
CA ARG A 105 2.61 -12.43 -1.76
C ARG A 105 3.87 -11.63 -2.05
N ILE A 106 3.88 -10.33 -1.75
CA ILE A 106 5.08 -9.50 -1.88
C ILE A 106 6.18 -10.05 -0.97
N LEU A 107 5.89 -10.20 0.32
CA LEU A 107 6.84 -10.69 1.32
C LEU A 107 7.42 -12.07 0.96
N ARG A 108 6.56 -13.01 0.53
CA ARG A 108 7.02 -14.35 0.11
C ARG A 108 7.90 -14.31 -1.13
N ARG A 109 7.58 -13.47 -2.12
CA ARG A 109 8.43 -13.28 -3.31
C ARG A 109 9.77 -12.66 -2.94
N TRP A 110 9.78 -11.74 -1.98
CA TRP A 110 11.00 -11.14 -1.44
C TRP A 110 11.89 -12.17 -0.76
N ALA A 111 11.31 -12.93 0.15
CA ALA A 111 12.01 -13.99 0.88
C ALA A 111 12.58 -15.06 -0.06
N ALA A 112 11.91 -15.32 -1.18
CA ALA A 112 12.39 -16.23 -2.23
C ALA A 112 13.45 -15.62 -3.17
N GLY A 113 13.87 -14.36 -2.98
CA GLY A 113 14.82 -13.66 -3.84
C GLY A 113 14.27 -13.27 -5.21
N LEU A 114 12.95 -13.32 -5.41
CA LEU A 114 12.29 -13.09 -6.71
C LEU A 114 11.88 -11.63 -6.96
N ILE A 115 12.26 -10.71 -6.07
CA ILE A 115 12.05 -9.26 -6.25
C ILE A 115 13.22 -8.69 -7.05
N GLY A 116 13.25 -9.10 -8.32
CA GLY A 116 14.17 -8.59 -9.34
C GLY A 116 13.54 -7.48 -10.17
N GLU A 117 12.43 -7.72 -10.90
CA GLU A 117 12.05 -6.77 -11.96
C GLU A 117 10.55 -6.53 -12.23
N HIS A 118 9.59 -7.21 -11.57
CA HIS A 118 8.18 -7.02 -11.92
C HIS A 118 7.24 -6.95 -10.70
N PHE A 119 7.05 -5.72 -10.19
CA PHE A 119 5.91 -5.35 -9.33
C PHE A 119 4.85 -4.48 -10.01
N ASN A 120 5.09 -4.11 -11.26
CA ASN A 120 4.15 -3.36 -12.05
C ASN A 120 3.12 -4.27 -12.74
N THR A 121 2.34 -5.04 -11.97
CA THR A 121 0.99 -5.39 -12.44
C THR A 121 0.14 -4.12 -12.38
N GLN A 122 0.42 -3.21 -13.31
CA GLN A 122 -0.55 -2.21 -13.75
C GLN A 122 -1.81 -3.01 -14.09
N SER A 123 -2.90 -2.70 -13.40
CA SER A 123 -4.19 -2.81 -14.08
C SER A 123 -4.05 -1.96 -15.33
N SER A 124 -3.91 -2.61 -16.49
CA SER A 124 -3.94 -1.96 -17.79
C SER A 124 -5.29 -1.26 -17.91
N SER A 125 -5.35 0.00 -17.49
CA SER A 125 -6.28 0.94 -18.08
C SER A 125 -5.81 1.12 -19.51
N THR A 126 -6.47 0.43 -20.44
CA THR A 126 -6.32 0.67 -21.87
C THR A 126 -6.77 2.10 -22.14
N VAL A 127 -5.85 3.05 -22.10
CA VAL A 127 -6.07 4.36 -22.71
C VAL A 127 -6.04 4.11 -24.23
N ASN A 128 -7.23 3.92 -24.80
CA ASN A 128 -7.43 4.05 -26.24
C ASN A 128 -7.09 5.49 -26.63
N MET A 129 -5.85 5.73 -27.06
CA MET A 129 -5.55 6.94 -27.83
C MET A 129 -6.10 6.73 -29.24
N THR A 130 -7.34 7.18 -29.46
CA THR A 130 -7.86 7.37 -30.80
C THR A 130 -7.07 8.51 -31.46
N SER A 131 -6.07 8.15 -32.26
CA SER A 131 -5.36 9.10 -33.11
C SER A 131 -6.27 9.51 -34.25
N THR A 132 -6.96 10.64 -34.12
CA THR A 132 -7.75 11.23 -35.19
C THR A 132 -6.79 11.88 -36.19
N ARG A 133 -6.49 11.15 -37.27
CA ARG A 133 -5.78 11.69 -38.44
C ARG A 133 -6.78 12.59 -39.20
N ILE A 134 -6.61 13.91 -39.11
CA ILE A 134 -7.35 14.87 -39.93
C ILE A 134 -6.83 14.71 -41.37
N VAL A 135 -7.68 14.23 -42.27
CA VAL A 135 -7.41 14.16 -43.71
C VAL A 135 -7.83 15.50 -44.32
N LEU A 136 -6.89 16.23 -44.90
CA LEU A 136 -7.15 17.45 -45.67
C LEU A 136 -7.63 17.05 -47.09
N PRO A 137 -8.72 17.61 -47.60
CA PRO A 137 -9.12 17.43 -48.99
C PRO A 137 -8.20 18.20 -49.95
N ALA A 138 -7.97 17.60 -51.13
CA ALA A 138 -7.17 18.14 -52.23
C ALA A 138 -7.86 19.30 -52.96
#